data_AF-A0A7Z7LNS3-F1
#
_entry.id   AF-A0A7Z7LNS3-F1
#
_cell.length_a   1.000
_cell.length_b   1.000
_cell.length_c   1.000
_cell.angle_alpha   90.00
_cell.angle_beta   90.00
_cell.angle_gamma   90.00
#
_symmetry.space_group_name_H-M   'P 1'
#
loop_
_entity.id
_entity.type
_entity.pdbx_description
1 polymer ?
#
loop_
_entity_poly.entity_id
_entity_poly.type
_entity_poly.pdbx_seq_one_letter_code
_entity_poly.pdbx_strand_id
1 'polypeptide(L)'
;MSGCAKQTAQLTRIEAARRQTQHQLDLIDRQITRRMTTLIPLLGRHHAGYRYGKAPSSGAFLERYRANLAALTAERQPEVDALTRKLARQDAAIAAMRAHRRLPVHPVRCASAVSREGGRP
;
A
#
# COMPACT_ATOMS: atom_id res chain seq x y z
N MET A 1 31.98 -12.74 1.94
CA MET A 1 30.81 -12.82 2.85
C MET A 1 30.03 -11.50 3.04
N SER A 2 30.59 -10.32 2.70
CA SER A 2 29.96 -9.01 2.98
C SER A 2 28.73 -8.64 2.10
N GLY A 3 28.50 -9.32 0.97
CA GLY A 3 27.37 -9.03 0.06
C GLY A 3 26.01 -9.57 0.54
N CYS A 4 25.99 -10.79 1.09
CA CYS A 4 24.75 -11.46 1.52
C CYS A 4 24.10 -10.74 2.71
N ALA A 5 24.90 -10.29 3.68
CA ALA A 5 24.40 -9.54 4.84
C ALA A 5 23.79 -8.17 4.47
N LYS A 6 24.37 -7.48 3.49
CA LYS A 6 23.83 -6.21 2.97
C LYS A 6 22.50 -6.42 2.24
N GLN A 7 22.40 -7.51 1.47
CA GLN A 7 21.18 -7.88 0.75
C GLN A 7 20.04 -8.26 1.70
N THR A 8 20.33 -9.00 2.79
CA THR A 8 19.32 -9.32 3.81
C THR A 8 18.87 -8.07 4.57
N ALA A 9 19.78 -7.15 4.91
CA ALA A 9 19.45 -5.89 5.55
C ALA A 9 18.62 -4.96 4.66
N GLN A 10 18.86 -4.98 3.35
CA GLN A 10 18.06 -4.24 2.39
C GLN A 10 16.65 -4.82 2.25
N LEU A 11 16.53 -6.16 2.21
CA LEU A 11 15.23 -6.82 2.14
C LEU A 11 14.36 -6.51 3.36
N THR A 12 14.93 -6.61 4.57
CA THR A 12 14.19 -6.30 5.81
C THR A 12 13.74 -4.83 5.87
N ARG A 13 14.54 -3.91 5.34
CA ARG A 13 14.15 -2.49 5.22
C ARG A 13 12.96 -2.28 4.29
N ILE A 14 12.94 -2.94 3.13
CA ILE A 14 11.80 -2.82 2.19
C ILE A 14 10.55 -3.47 2.78
N GLU A 15 10.67 -4.60 3.46
CA GLU A 15 9.55 -5.26 4.16
C GLU A 15 8.99 -4.41 5.32
N ALA A 16 9.85 -3.73 6.07
CA ALA A 16 9.43 -2.77 7.09
C ALA A 16 8.69 -1.57 6.47
N ALA A 17 9.23 -1.01 5.38
CA ALA A 17 8.60 0.10 4.66
C ALA A 17 7.23 -0.31 4.07
N ARG A 18 7.07 -1.56 3.62
CA ARG A 18 5.78 -2.10 3.18
C ARG A 18 4.75 -2.13 4.31
N ARG A 19 5.13 -2.68 5.47
CA ARG A 19 4.25 -2.73 6.66
C ARG A 19 3.82 -1.34 7.11
N GLN A 20 4.73 -0.36 7.02
CA GLN A 20 4.40 1.02 7.33
C GLN A 20 3.39 1.62 6.35
N THR A 21 3.58 1.44 5.03
CA THR A 21 2.61 1.88 4.01
C THR A 21 1.23 1.23 4.23
N GLN A 22 1.19 -0.08 4.56
CA GLN A 22 -0.05 -0.78 4.87
C GLN A 22 -0.74 -0.19 6.11
N HIS A 23 0.02 0.06 7.17
CA HIS A 23 -0.53 0.69 8.37
C HIS A 23 -1.11 2.09 8.09
N GLN A 24 -0.50 2.86 7.18
CA GLN A 24 -1.04 4.15 6.77
C GLN A 24 -2.40 4.00 6.07
N LEU A 25 -2.58 3.00 5.20
CA LEU A 25 -3.88 2.69 4.61
C LEU A 25 -4.91 2.31 5.69
N ASP A 26 -4.55 1.44 6.62
CA ASP A 26 -5.44 1.03 7.71
C ASP A 26 -5.86 2.23 8.60
N LEU A 27 -4.96 3.20 8.79
CA LEU A 27 -5.27 4.43 9.54
C LEU A 27 -6.26 5.32 8.78
N ILE A 28 -6.12 5.45 7.45
CA ILE A 28 -7.07 6.20 6.61
C ILE A 28 -8.45 5.54 6.69
N ASP A 29 -8.53 4.22 6.55
CA ASP A 29 -9.79 3.48 6.63
C ASP A 29 -10.48 3.66 7.99
N ARG A 30 -9.70 3.62 9.08
CA ARG A 30 -10.20 3.87 10.43
C ARG A 30 -10.68 5.31 10.60
N GLN A 31 -10.00 6.29 10.01
CA GLN A 31 -10.43 7.69 10.06
C GLN A 31 -11.75 7.91 9.30
N ILE A 32 -11.88 7.31 8.11
CA ILE A 32 -13.13 7.35 7.33
C ILE A 32 -14.26 6.72 8.16
N THR A 33 -14.04 5.51 8.68
CA THR A 33 -15.02 4.79 9.50
C THR A 33 -15.43 5.60 10.73
N ARG A 34 -14.46 6.15 11.48
CA ARG A 34 -14.72 6.94 12.68
C ARG A 34 -15.52 8.20 12.36
N ARG A 35 -15.17 8.92 11.29
CA ARG A 35 -15.89 10.12 10.86
C ARG A 35 -17.31 9.78 10.44
N MET A 36 -17.52 8.66 9.75
CA MET A 36 -18.86 8.15 9.42
C MET A 36 -19.69 7.84 10.67
N THR A 37 -19.14 7.13 11.66
CA THR A 37 -19.85 6.81 12.92
C THR A 37 -20.25 8.07 13.70
N THR A 38 -19.46 9.14 13.64
CA THR A 38 -19.83 10.43 14.25
C THR A 38 -20.93 11.19 13.49
N LEU A 39 -21.02 11.00 12.17
CA LEU A 39 -22.02 11.67 11.32
C LEU A 39 -23.39 10.99 11.38
N ILE A 40 -23.46 9.67 11.62
CA ILE A 40 -24.73 8.91 11.66
C ILE A 40 -25.76 9.52 12.65
N PRO A 41 -25.42 9.82 13.91
CA PRO A 41 -26.37 10.43 14.85
C PRO A 41 -26.80 11.86 14.45
N LEU A 42 -25.93 12.63 13.80
CA LEU A 42 -26.22 13.99 13.34
C LEU A 42 -27.22 13.99 12.17
N LEU A 43 -27.04 13.06 11.22
CA LEU A 43 -28.01 12.82 10.16
C LEU A 43 -29.36 12.37 10.74
N GLY A 44 -29.36 11.57 11.80
CA GLY A 44 -30.56 11.15 12.53
C GLY A 44 -31.29 12.30 13.27
N ARG A 45 -30.58 13.29 13.83
CA ARG A 45 -31.21 14.46 14.47
C ARG A 45 -31.86 15.43 13.48
N HIS A 46 -31.33 15.55 12.27
CA HIS A 46 -31.92 16.39 11.22
C HIS A 46 -33.30 15.86 10.75
N HIS A 47 -33.67 14.64 11.14
CA HIS A 47 -35.00 14.06 10.94
C HIS A 47 -36.03 14.45 12.01
N ALA A 48 -35.62 15.11 13.11
CA ALA A 48 -36.52 15.54 14.18
C ALA A 48 -37.37 16.78 13.82
N GLY A 49 -37.28 17.27 12.58
CA GLY A 49 -38.15 18.31 12.02
C GLY A 49 -39.55 17.80 11.67
N TYR A 50 -40.25 17.24 12.65
CA TYR A 50 -41.66 16.88 12.58
C TYR A 50 -42.50 18.15 12.58
N ARG A 51 -42.60 18.84 11.43
CA ARG A 51 -43.44 20.05 11.32
C ARG A 51 -44.60 19.94 10.34
N TYR A 52 -44.73 18.82 9.60
CA TYR A 52 -45.78 18.73 8.58
C TYR A 52 -46.18 17.29 8.18
N GLY A 53 -46.60 16.45 9.13
CA GLY A 53 -47.38 15.22 8.88
C GLY A 53 -46.82 14.13 7.95
N LYS A 54 -45.64 14.32 7.33
CA LYS A 54 -44.99 13.37 6.43
C LYS A 54 -43.83 12.70 7.15
N ALA A 55 -43.82 11.37 7.15
CA ALA A 55 -42.71 10.57 7.64
C ALA A 55 -41.42 10.96 6.88
N PRO A 56 -40.27 11.11 7.57
CA PRO A 56 -39.00 11.33 6.88
C PRO A 56 -38.76 10.20 5.87
N SER A 57 -38.51 10.53 4.61
CA SER A 57 -38.23 9.49 3.62
C SER A 57 -36.91 8.81 3.98
N SER A 58 -36.97 7.53 4.34
CA SER A 58 -35.79 6.70 4.61
C SER A 58 -34.78 6.76 3.45
N GLY A 59 -35.27 6.94 2.22
CA GLY A 59 -34.46 7.18 1.02
C GLY A 59 -33.56 8.42 1.11
N ALA A 60 -34.08 9.57 1.57
CA ALA A 60 -33.30 10.80 1.64
C ALA A 60 -32.19 10.76 2.71
N PHE A 61 -32.37 9.95 3.76
CA PHE A 61 -31.30 9.64 4.72
C PHE A 61 -30.18 8.85 4.06
N LEU A 62 -30.52 7.76 3.39
CA LEU A 62 -29.55 6.88 2.72
C LEU A 62 -28.81 7.61 1.59
N GLU A 63 -29.48 8.49 0.85
CA GLU A 63 -28.85 9.32 -0.17
C GLU A 63 -27.83 10.28 0.44
N ARG A 64 -28.20 11.01 1.50
CA ARG A 64 -27.25 11.89 2.22
C ARG A 64 -26.08 11.11 2.81
N TYR A 65 -26.35 9.94 3.38
CA TYR A 65 -25.31 9.06 3.90
C TYR A 65 -24.34 8.63 2.80
N ARG A 66 -24.84 8.16 1.65
CA ARG A 66 -24.02 7.75 0.50
C ARG A 66 -23.23 8.92 -0.08
N ALA A 67 -23.84 10.10 -0.20
CA ALA A 67 -23.17 11.30 -0.68
C ALA A 67 -22.01 11.72 0.24
N ASN A 68 -22.21 11.68 1.56
CA ASN A 68 -21.15 11.97 2.53
C ASN A 68 -20.02 10.94 2.49
N LEU A 69 -20.36 9.65 2.36
CA LEU A 69 -19.36 8.58 2.21
C LEU A 69 -18.53 8.78 0.93
N ALA A 70 -19.19 9.09 -0.19
CA ALA A 70 -18.53 9.35 -1.46
C ALA A 70 -17.61 10.57 -1.38
N ALA A 71 -18.05 11.67 -0.75
CA ALA A 71 -17.22 12.86 -0.56
C ALA A 71 -15.99 12.56 0.31
N LEU A 72 -16.16 11.90 1.45
CA LEU A 72 -15.04 11.55 2.34
C LEU A 72 -14.04 10.60 1.67
N THR A 73 -14.54 9.65 0.89
CA THR A 73 -13.69 8.73 0.13
C THR A 73 -12.96 9.48 -0.98
N ALA A 74 -13.65 10.32 -1.75
CA ALA A 74 -13.05 11.11 -2.83
C ALA A 74 -11.93 12.04 -2.34
N GLU A 75 -12.12 12.69 -1.19
CA GLU A 75 -11.08 13.54 -0.58
C GLU A 75 -9.81 12.77 -0.19
N ARG A 76 -9.92 11.48 0.15
CA ARG A 76 -8.80 10.60 0.55
C ARG A 76 -8.27 9.75 -0.60
N GLN A 77 -9.04 9.62 -1.69
CA GLN A 77 -8.72 8.80 -2.84
C GLN A 77 -7.32 9.06 -3.44
N PRO A 78 -6.87 10.30 -3.65
CA PRO A 78 -5.54 10.52 -4.22
C PRO A 78 -4.41 10.02 -3.31
N GLU A 79 -4.60 10.08 -1.99
CA GLU A 79 -3.66 9.56 -1.00
C GLU A 79 -3.67 8.02 -0.99
N VAL A 80 -4.85 7.41 -0.97
CA VAL A 80 -5.04 5.95 -1.07
C VAL A 80 -4.40 5.41 -2.35
N ASP A 81 -4.64 6.05 -3.48
CA ASP A 81 -4.08 5.65 -4.78
C ASP A 81 -2.55 5.78 -4.79
N ALA A 82 -2.00 6.84 -4.19
CA ALA A 82 -0.56 7.03 -4.07
C ALA A 82 0.09 5.95 -3.19
N LEU A 83 -0.50 5.64 -2.04
CA LEU A 83 -0.03 4.59 -1.13
C LEU A 83 -0.16 3.20 -1.78
N THR A 84 -1.24 2.94 -2.51
CA THR A 84 -1.45 1.68 -3.24
C THR A 84 -0.39 1.47 -4.31
N ARG A 85 -0.10 2.51 -5.11
CA ARG A 85 1.01 2.47 -6.09
C ARG A 85 2.36 2.25 -5.42
N LYS A 86 2.59 2.87 -4.26
CA LYS A 86 3.82 2.68 -3.47
C LYS A 86 3.95 1.24 -2.99
N LEU A 87 2.86 0.63 -2.51
CA LEU A 87 2.82 -0.75 -2.05
C LEU A 87 3.13 -1.72 -3.20
N ALA A 88 2.54 -1.51 -4.38
CA ALA A 88 2.83 -2.31 -5.57
C ALA A 88 4.33 -2.27 -5.96
N ARG A 89 4.98 -1.09 -5.84
CA ARG A 89 6.42 -0.94 -6.09
C ARG A 89 7.26 -1.66 -5.03
N GLN A 90 6.87 -1.59 -3.76
CA GLN A 90 7.53 -2.31 -2.67
C GLN A 90 7.42 -3.82 -2.85
N ASP A 91 6.25 -4.31 -3.26
CA ASP A 91 5.98 -5.73 -3.50
C ASP A 91 6.77 -6.27 -4.69
N ALA A 92 6.85 -5.50 -5.78
CA ALA A 92 7.70 -5.84 -6.92
C ALA A 92 9.19 -5.91 -6.53
N ALA A 93 9.68 -4.96 -5.72
CA ALA A 93 11.07 -4.97 -5.25
C ALA A 93 11.38 -6.17 -4.34
N ILE A 94 10.48 -6.50 -3.41
CA ILE A 94 10.59 -7.69 -2.54
C ILE A 94 10.59 -8.97 -3.38
N ALA A 95 9.69 -9.08 -4.35
CA ALA A 95 9.60 -10.25 -5.24
C ALA A 95 10.89 -10.44 -6.06
N ALA A 96 11.41 -9.36 -6.65
CA ALA A 96 12.67 -9.40 -7.40
C ALA A 96 13.86 -9.82 -6.52
N MET A 97 14.00 -9.24 -5.32
CA MET A 97 15.07 -9.62 -4.40
C MET A 97 14.97 -11.09 -3.94
N ARG A 98 13.75 -11.59 -3.70
CA ARG A 98 13.52 -13.00 -3.35
C ARG A 98 13.83 -13.92 -4.52
N ALA A 99 13.49 -13.55 -5.76
CA ALA A 99 13.82 -14.30 -6.96
C ALA A 99 15.34 -14.39 -7.18
N HIS A 100 16.06 -13.27 -7.04
CA HIS A 100 17.52 -13.25 -7.12
C HIS A 100 18.20 -14.13 -6.06
N ARG A 101 17.59 -14.31 -4.89
CA ARG A 101 18.10 -15.21 -3.84
C ARG A 101 17.80 -16.70 -4.10
N ARG A 102 16.73 -17.00 -4.83
CA ARG A 102 16.31 -18.38 -5.18
C ARG A 102 17.03 -18.92 -6.41
N LEU A 103 17.49 -18.04 -7.31
CA LEU A 103 18.32 -18.44 -8.43
C LEU A 103 19.74 -18.74 -7.93
N PRO A 104 20.31 -19.93 -8.20
CA PRO A 104 21.73 -20.15 -7.99
C PRO A 104 22.49 -19.25 -8.97
N VAL A 105 23.05 -18.16 -8.46
CA VAL A 105 24.05 -17.39 -9.19
C VAL A 105 25.28 -18.28 -9.27
N HIS A 106 25.34 -19.15 -10.28
CA HIS A 106 26.60 -19.76 -10.69
C HIS A 106 27.52 -18.60 -11.10
N PRO A 107 28.64 -18.37 -10.40
CA PRO A 107 29.62 -17.45 -10.92
C PRO A 107 30.17 -18.08 -12.20
N VAL A 108 29.88 -17.46 -13.35
CA VAL A 108 30.63 -17.74 -14.58
C VAL A 108 32.07 -17.38 -14.23
N ARG A 109 32.86 -18.40 -13.94
CA ARG A 109 34.30 -18.33 -13.76
C ARG A 109 34.86 -17.96 -15.12
N CYS A 110 35.01 -16.67 -15.38
CA CYS A 110 35.87 -16.17 -16.44
C CYS A 110 37.31 -16.53 -16.05
N ALA A 111 37.66 -17.81 -16.22
CA ALA A 111 39.03 -18.27 -16.17
C ALA A 111 39.74 -17.60 -17.34
N SER A 112 40.53 -16.59 -17.00
CA SER A 112 41.61 -16.07 -17.81
C SER A 112 42.45 -17.24 -18.33
N ALA A 113 42.32 -17.58 -19.61
CA ALA A 113 43.34 -18.31 -20.33
C ALA A 113 44.44 -17.32 -20.70
N VAL A 114 45.28 -17.00 -19.71
CA VAL A 114 46.66 -16.57 -19.96
C VAL A 114 47.41 -17.85 -20.31
N SER A 115 47.38 -18.24 -21.58
CA SER A 115 48.41 -19.13 -22.12
C SER A 115 49.57 -18.26 -22.56
N ARG A 116 50.52 -18.11 -21.63
CA ARG A 116 51.92 -17.90 -21.97
C ARG A 116 52.41 -19.15 -22.66
N GLU A 117 52.88 -19.02 -23.89
CA GLU A 117 53.93 -19.89 -24.43
C GLU A 117 54.92 -18.99 -25.17
N GLY A 118 55.96 -18.58 -24.45
CA GLY A 118 57.28 -18.44 -25.08
C GLY A 118 57.83 -19.85 -25.28
N GLY A 119 58.69 -20.16 -26.23
CA GLY A 119 59.44 -19.37 -27.19
C GLY A 119 60.61 -20.25 -27.65
N ARG A 120 60.80 -20.33 -28.98
CA ARG A 120 62.07 -20.57 -29.73
C ARG A 120 62.88 -21.87 -29.46
N PRO A 121 63.81 -22.28 -30.35
CA PRO A 121 64.62 -21.54 -31.33
C PRO A 121 64.01 -21.37 -32.72
#